data_AF-A0A9E4QEH0-F1
#
_entry.id   AF-A0A9E4QEH0-F1
#
_cell.length_a   1.000
_cell.length_b   1.000
_cell.length_c   1.000
_cell.angle_alpha   90.00
_cell.angle_beta   90.00
_cell.angle_gamma   90.00
#
_symmetry.space_group_name_H-M   'P 1'
#
loop_
_entity.id
_entity.type
_entity.pdbx_description
1 polymer ?
#
loop_
_entity_poly.entity_id
_entity_poly.type
_entity_poly.pdbx_seq_one_letter_code
_entity_poly.pdbx_strand_id
1 'polypeptide(L)'
;MRRIELLVIGIIVALAVFAVLLVTKFTDTGKEFALAAERESVQTAMYSMMAEQNITTVDAHTTGAGHNTWYAQPTGTGSVFLSGYLKKNTTIYYYCWEASGEVYAQNAAANVLGTATTAGAVGTCFDPAS
;
A
#
# COMPACT_ATOMS: atom_id res chain seq x y z
N MET A 1 -47.23 13.73 -25.29
CA MET A 1 -46.32 12.96 -24.41
C MET A 1 -47.11 11.86 -23.76
N ARG A 2 -46.96 10.63 -24.26
CA ARG A 2 -47.74 9.47 -23.82
C ARG A 2 -47.11 8.93 -22.54
N ARG A 3 -47.92 8.47 -21.57
CA ARG A 3 -47.52 7.98 -20.23
C ARG A 3 -46.32 7.01 -20.20
N ILE A 4 -46.03 6.37 -21.33
CA ILE A 4 -44.88 5.47 -21.55
C ILE A 4 -43.52 6.20 -21.52
N GLU A 5 -43.43 7.42 -22.04
CA GLU A 5 -42.16 8.18 -22.07
C GLU A 5 -41.68 8.52 -20.65
N LEU A 6 -42.61 8.81 -19.73
CA LEU A 6 -42.30 9.09 -18.32
C LEU A 6 -41.80 7.84 -17.57
N LEU A 7 -42.32 6.65 -17.90
CA LEU A 7 -41.86 5.38 -17.31
C LEU A 7 -40.45 5.02 -17.80
N VAL A 8 -40.16 5.24 -19.07
CA VAL A 8 -38.83 4.97 -19.65
C VAL A 8 -37.78 5.90 -19.03
N ILE A 9 -38.07 7.19 -18.90
CA ILE A 9 -37.14 8.16 -18.27
C ILE A 9 -36.90 7.79 -16.80
N GLY A 10 -37.94 7.39 -16.06
CA GLY A 10 -37.80 6.96 -14.66
C GLY A 10 -36.89 5.73 -14.48
N ILE A 11 -37.01 4.74 -15.37
CA ILE A 11 -36.18 3.52 -15.35
C ILE A 11 -34.72 3.84 -15.69
N ILE A 12 -34.47 4.71 -16.67
CA ILE A 12 -33.11 5.09 -17.07
C ILE A 12 -32.38 5.79 -15.92
N VAL A 13 -33.04 6.70 -15.22
CA VAL A 13 -32.44 7.40 -14.07
C VAL A 13 -32.13 6.41 -12.93
N ALA A 14 -33.02 5.46 -12.65
CA ALA A 14 -32.79 4.44 -11.62
C ALA A 14 -31.61 3.51 -11.95
N LEU A 15 -31.49 3.07 -13.21
CA LEU A 15 -30.38 2.24 -13.68
C LEU A 15 -29.03 2.98 -13.63
N ALA A 16 -29.01 4.27 -13.97
CA ALA A 16 -27.79 5.07 -13.94
C ALA A 16 -27.23 5.21 -12.51
N VAL A 17 -28.10 5.43 -11.52
CA VAL A 17 -27.67 5.51 -10.11
C VAL A 17 -27.09 4.18 -9.62
N PHE A 18 -27.71 3.06 -9.99
CA PHE A 18 -27.22 1.73 -9.62
C PHE A 18 -25.85 1.42 -10.23
N ALA A 19 -25.64 1.78 -11.51
CA ALA A 19 -24.36 1.60 -12.18
C ALA A 19 -23.22 2.41 -11.52
N VAL A 20 -23.50 3.64 -11.10
CA VAL A 20 -22.51 4.50 -10.42
C VAL A 20 -22.08 3.91 -9.07
N LEU A 21 -23.02 3.38 -8.28
CA LEU A 21 -22.74 2.75 -6.97
C LEU A 21 -21.89 1.47 -7.09
N LEU A 22 -22.04 0.72 -8.17
CA LEU A 22 -21.23 -0.46 -8.43
C LEU A 22 -19.79 -0.08 -8.77
N VAL A 23 -19.58 0.89 -9.67
CA VAL A 23 -18.24 1.30 -10.13
C VAL A 23 -17.38 1.89 -9.00
N THR A 24 -17.97 2.64 -8.07
CA THR A 24 -17.24 3.17 -6.92
C THR A 24 -16.74 2.06 -6.00
N LYS A 25 -17.57 1.06 -5.67
CA LYS A 25 -17.15 -0.09 -4.87
C LYS A 25 -16.01 -0.87 -5.51
N PHE A 26 -16.07 -1.14 -6.82
CA PHE A 26 -14.98 -1.85 -7.51
C PHE A 26 -13.66 -1.07 -7.53
N THR A 27 -13.73 0.27 -7.56
CA THR A 27 -12.54 1.11 -7.53
C THR A 27 -11.85 1.09 -6.18
N ASP A 28 -12.62 1.12 -5.09
CA ASP A 28 -12.07 1.09 -3.73
C ASP A 28 -11.46 -0.29 -3.42
N THR A 29 -12.11 -1.38 -3.82
CA THR A 29 -11.54 -2.72 -3.69
C THR A 29 -10.26 -2.88 -4.54
N GLY A 30 -10.21 -2.29 -5.73
CA GLY A 30 -9.01 -2.31 -6.57
C GLY A 30 -7.80 -1.63 -5.93
N LYS A 31 -8.01 -0.54 -5.18
CA LYS A 31 -6.95 0.16 -4.43
C LYS A 31 -6.45 -0.68 -3.26
N GLU A 32 -7.35 -1.36 -2.54
CA GLU A 32 -6.98 -2.28 -1.45
C GLU A 32 -6.15 -3.45 -1.96
N PHE A 33 -6.52 -4.04 -3.10
CA PHE A 33 -5.74 -5.11 -3.72
C PHE A 33 -4.36 -4.64 -4.19
N ALA A 34 -4.27 -3.45 -4.78
CA ALA A 34 -2.98 -2.89 -5.21
C ALA A 34 -2.05 -2.63 -4.00
N LEU A 35 -2.62 -2.12 -2.90
CA LEU A 35 -1.90 -1.89 -1.64
C LEU A 35 -1.35 -3.20 -1.06
N ALA A 36 -2.19 -4.24 -0.98
CA ALA A 36 -1.81 -5.55 -0.48
C ALA A 36 -0.74 -6.22 -1.35
N ALA A 37 -0.88 -6.14 -2.68
CA ALA A 37 0.09 -6.71 -3.62
C ALA A 37 1.46 -6.03 -3.54
N GLU A 38 1.51 -4.70 -3.38
CA GLU A 38 2.78 -4.00 -3.21
C GLU A 38 3.46 -4.40 -1.90
N ARG A 39 2.70 -4.50 -0.80
CA ARG A 39 3.23 -4.97 0.49
C ARG A 39 3.77 -6.39 0.40
N GLU A 40 3.02 -7.30 -0.21
CA GLU A 40 3.46 -8.68 -0.41
C GLU A 40 4.75 -8.73 -1.24
N SER A 41 4.85 -7.94 -2.31
CA SER A 41 6.07 -7.84 -3.11
C SER A 41 7.27 -7.36 -2.30
N VAL A 42 7.11 -6.37 -1.42
CA VAL A 42 8.19 -5.88 -0.53
C VAL A 42 8.56 -6.95 0.50
N GLN A 43 7.57 -7.62 1.10
CA GLN A 43 7.80 -8.68 2.08
C GLN A 43 8.55 -9.87 1.48
N THR A 44 8.14 -10.32 0.29
CA THR A 44 8.81 -11.40 -0.43
C THR A 44 10.23 -10.99 -0.81
N ALA A 45 10.46 -9.75 -1.25
CA ALA A 45 11.79 -9.25 -1.55
C ALA A 45 12.69 -9.25 -0.30
N MET A 46 12.16 -8.82 0.85
CA MET A 46 12.86 -8.83 2.14
C MET A 46 13.30 -10.24 2.53
N TYR A 47 12.36 -11.20 2.52
CA TYR A 47 12.66 -12.59 2.87
C TYR A 47 13.57 -13.30 1.87
N SER A 48 13.43 -13.00 0.57
CA SER A 48 14.31 -13.56 -0.46
C SER A 48 15.75 -13.07 -0.27
N MET A 49 15.92 -11.78 0.04
CA MET A 49 17.23 -11.21 0.34
C MET A 49 17.84 -11.87 1.58
N MET A 50 17.05 -12.01 2.66
CA MET A 50 17.53 -12.64 3.89
C MET A 50 17.94 -14.10 3.67
N ALA A 51 17.15 -14.84 2.89
CA ALA A 51 17.46 -16.22 2.52
C ALA A 51 18.73 -16.34 1.66
N GLU A 52 18.91 -15.47 0.66
CA GLU A 52 20.07 -15.51 -0.23
C GLU A 52 21.36 -15.07 0.47
N GLN A 53 21.29 -14.03 1.31
CA GLN A 53 22.43 -13.57 2.11
C GLN A 53 22.69 -14.45 3.34
N ASN A 54 21.84 -15.47 3.57
CA ASN A 54 21.90 -16.35 4.74
C ASN A 54 21.93 -15.57 6.07
N ILE A 55 21.10 -14.52 6.15
CA ILE A 55 20.91 -13.69 7.34
C ILE A 55 19.51 -13.92 7.91
N THR A 56 19.39 -13.86 9.23
CA THR A 56 18.11 -14.02 9.94
C THR A 56 17.55 -12.71 10.46
N THR A 57 18.33 -11.63 10.38
CA THR A 57 17.90 -10.31 10.81
C THR A 57 18.42 -9.20 9.91
N VAL A 58 17.64 -8.12 9.81
CA VAL A 58 18.03 -6.82 9.26
C VAL A 58 17.96 -5.75 10.36
N ASP A 59 18.51 -4.57 10.13
CA ASP A 59 18.27 -3.45 11.04
C ASP A 59 16.80 -3.04 10.96
N ALA A 60 16.12 -3.03 12.11
CA ALA A 60 14.72 -2.68 12.20
C ALA A 60 14.50 -1.19 11.90
N HIS A 61 13.43 -0.88 11.17
CA HIS A 61 12.96 0.49 10.97
C HIS A 61 11.60 0.67 11.67
N THR A 62 11.67 0.77 13.00
CA THR A 62 10.50 0.83 13.90
C THR A 62 10.19 2.24 14.40
N THR A 63 11.06 3.22 14.13
CA THR A 63 10.91 4.61 14.59
C THR A 63 11.13 5.61 13.45
N GLY A 64 10.45 6.76 13.51
CA GLY A 64 10.63 7.85 12.55
C GLY A 64 9.78 7.73 11.29
N ALA A 65 10.12 8.44 10.23
CA ALA A 65 9.36 8.43 8.98
C ALA A 65 9.54 7.10 8.23
N GLY A 66 8.46 6.47 7.76
CA GLY A 66 8.56 5.27 6.92
C GLY A 66 9.39 5.48 5.65
N HIS A 67 9.97 4.40 5.12
CA HIS A 67 10.80 4.43 3.91
C HIS A 67 10.04 3.93 2.67
N ASN A 68 10.23 4.59 1.55
CA ASN A 68 9.69 4.17 0.24
C ASN A 68 10.78 4.02 -0.84
N THR A 69 12.05 4.12 -0.47
CA THR A 69 13.20 4.00 -1.37
C THR A 69 14.12 2.90 -0.86
N TRP A 70 14.50 2.00 -1.76
CA TRP A 70 15.17 0.73 -1.42
C TRP A 70 16.61 0.64 -1.98
N TYR A 71 17.19 1.77 -2.38
CA TYR A 71 18.56 1.84 -2.92
C TYR A 71 19.65 1.65 -1.86
N ALA A 72 19.32 1.85 -0.59
CA ALA A 72 20.25 1.76 0.53
C ALA A 72 19.62 1.06 1.75
N GLN A 73 18.48 0.40 1.55
CA GLN A 73 17.68 -0.22 2.59
C GLN A 73 17.26 -1.62 2.15
N PRO A 74 17.06 -2.56 3.08
CA PRO A 74 17.34 -2.47 4.51
C PRO A 74 18.85 -2.47 4.80
N THR A 75 19.26 -1.85 5.91
CA THR A 75 20.64 -1.98 6.44
C THR A 75 20.74 -3.18 7.39
N GLY A 76 21.95 -3.47 7.85
CA GLY A 76 22.22 -4.55 8.78
C GLY A 76 23.45 -5.36 8.38
N THR A 77 24.04 -6.08 9.34
CA THR A 77 25.24 -6.88 9.09
C THR A 77 24.93 -7.98 8.07
N GLY A 78 25.61 -7.97 6.93
CA GLY A 78 25.39 -8.94 5.84
C GLY A 78 24.13 -8.68 5.01
N SER A 79 23.35 -7.64 5.32
CA SER A 79 22.23 -7.21 4.49
C SER A 79 22.72 -6.55 3.21
N VAL A 80 21.98 -6.79 2.12
CA VAL A 80 22.14 -6.07 0.85
C VAL A 80 20.88 -5.26 0.56
N PHE A 81 21.02 -4.25 -0.30
CA PHE A 81 19.92 -3.36 -0.62
C PHE A 81 18.83 -4.07 -1.41
N LEU A 82 17.56 -3.81 -1.05
CA LEU A 82 16.38 -4.42 -1.67
C LEU A 82 16.20 -4.05 -3.15
N SER A 83 16.94 -3.06 -3.64
CA SER A 83 17.00 -2.69 -5.07
C SER A 83 17.39 -3.82 -6.02
N GLY A 84 18.03 -4.90 -5.52
CA GLY A 84 18.31 -6.10 -6.33
C GLY A 84 17.15 -7.09 -6.42
N TYR A 85 16.17 -6.96 -5.52
CA TYR A 85 15.07 -7.92 -5.34
C TYR A 85 13.71 -7.35 -5.76
N LEU A 86 13.60 -6.02 -5.85
CA LEU A 86 12.40 -5.34 -6.31
C LEU A 86 12.50 -4.98 -7.79
N LYS A 87 11.39 -5.14 -8.52
CA LYS A 87 11.28 -4.66 -9.91
C LYS A 87 11.33 -3.13 -10.01
N LYS A 88 10.93 -2.43 -8.94
CA LYS A 88 11.00 -0.98 -8.79
C LYS A 88 11.59 -0.64 -7.43
N ASN A 89 12.64 0.17 -7.42
CA ASN A 89 13.37 0.53 -6.20
C ASN A 89 12.72 1.67 -5.41
N THR A 90 11.60 2.19 -5.90
CA THR A 90 10.77 3.19 -5.25
C THR A 90 9.33 2.72 -5.27
N THR A 91 8.72 2.69 -4.11
CA THR A 91 7.35 2.26 -3.88
C THR A 91 6.41 3.45 -3.75
N ILE A 92 5.12 3.22 -3.96
CA ILE A 92 4.10 4.26 -3.82
C ILE A 92 3.83 4.50 -2.33
N TYR A 93 3.87 3.44 -1.53
CA TYR A 93 3.67 3.46 -0.09
C TYR A 93 5.00 3.53 0.66
N TYR A 94 4.93 3.99 1.91
CA TYR A 94 6.01 4.02 2.87
C TYR A 94 5.90 2.83 3.83
N TYR A 95 7.03 2.25 4.17
CA TYR A 95 7.10 0.99 4.90
C TYR A 95 7.94 1.11 6.16
N CYS A 96 7.54 0.32 7.16
CA CYS A 96 8.27 0.07 8.40
C CYS A 96 8.45 -1.42 8.54
N TRP A 97 9.58 -1.85 9.08
CA TRP A 97 9.89 -3.27 9.22
C TRP A 97 10.60 -3.55 10.54
N GLU A 98 10.44 -4.78 11.03
CA GLU A 98 11.10 -5.27 12.23
C GLU A 98 12.47 -5.90 11.90
N ALA A 99 13.23 -6.25 12.95
CA ALA A 99 14.52 -6.91 12.78
C ALA A 99 14.41 -8.28 12.09
N SER A 100 13.23 -8.92 12.17
CA SER A 100 12.91 -10.16 11.45
C SER A 100 12.75 -9.97 9.93
N GLY A 101 12.80 -8.73 9.43
CA GLY A 101 12.44 -8.40 8.04
C GLY A 101 10.93 -8.40 7.79
N GLU A 102 10.09 -8.50 8.82
CA GLU A 102 8.65 -8.38 8.68
C GLU A 102 8.23 -6.92 8.48
N VAL A 103 7.45 -6.66 7.43
CA VAL A 103 6.85 -5.37 7.11
C VAL A 103 5.51 -5.26 7.83
N TYR A 104 5.54 -4.68 9.04
CA TYR A 104 4.36 -4.61 9.91
C TYR A 104 3.48 -3.39 9.63
N ALA A 105 4.02 -2.32 9.03
CA ALA A 105 3.25 -1.12 8.69
C ALA A 105 3.49 -0.66 7.24
N GLN A 106 2.40 -0.23 6.61
CA GLN A 106 2.37 0.36 5.27
C GLN A 106 1.52 1.63 5.33
N ASN A 107 2.14 2.76 5.01
CA ASN A 107 1.54 4.08 5.12
C ASN A 107 1.44 4.73 3.74
N ALA A 108 0.27 5.29 3.41
CA ALA A 108 0.10 6.08 2.20
C ALA A 108 0.83 7.42 2.30
N ALA A 109 1.41 7.89 1.19
CA ALA A 109 1.76 9.31 1.07
C ALA A 109 0.48 10.15 1.25
N ALA A 110 0.57 11.31 1.90
CA ALA A 110 -0.54 12.20 2.26
C ALA A 110 -1.47 12.65 1.09
N ASN A 111 -1.24 12.20 -0.14
CA ASN A 111 -1.98 12.56 -1.34
C ASN A 111 -2.64 11.37 -2.09
N VAL A 112 -2.66 10.16 -1.52
CA VAL A 112 -3.18 8.97 -2.24
C VAL A 112 -4.63 8.61 -1.89
N LEU A 113 -5.18 9.14 -0.79
CA LEU A 113 -6.55 8.86 -0.36
C LEU A 113 -7.31 10.17 -0.12
N GLY A 114 -8.34 10.43 -0.93
CA GLY A 114 -9.22 11.61 -0.88
C GLY A 114 -10.08 11.74 0.38
N THR A 115 -9.68 11.13 1.49
CA THR A 115 -10.28 11.27 2.81
C THR A 115 -9.19 11.67 3.79
N ALA A 116 -8.99 12.98 3.90
CA ALA A 116 -8.18 13.57 4.96
C ALA A 116 -8.90 13.40 6.30
N THR A 117 -8.55 12.33 7.03
CA THR A 117 -8.40 12.45 8.48
C THR A 117 -6.90 12.45 8.74
N THR A 118 -6.40 13.64 9.09
CA THR A 118 -4.99 14.00 9.36
C THR A 118 -4.09 14.11 8.11
N ALA A 119 -4.19 15.25 7.44
CA ALA A 119 -3.10 15.75 6.62
C ALA A 119 -1.88 16.04 7.55
N GLY A 120 -0.82 15.24 7.42
CA GLY A 120 0.51 15.56 7.94
C GLY A 120 1.24 14.40 8.63
N ALA A 121 1.86 13.52 7.85
CA ALA A 121 3.21 12.96 8.07
C ALA A 121 3.46 11.81 7.09
N VAL A 122 4.73 11.63 6.67
CA VAL A 122 5.24 10.33 6.27
C VAL A 122 4.85 9.36 7.38
N GLY A 123 3.98 8.39 7.12
CA GLY A 123 3.42 7.59 8.22
C GLY A 123 4.54 7.06 9.08
N THR A 124 4.53 7.48 10.34
CA THR A 124 5.65 7.27 11.24
C THR A 124 5.65 5.81 11.65
N CYS A 125 6.80 5.18 11.56
CA CYS A 125 7.06 3.91 12.21
C CYS A 125 6.89 4.17 13.71
N PHE A 126 5.80 3.62 14.23
CA PHE A 126 5.52 3.53 15.65
C PHE A 126 5.33 2.05 15.91
N ASP A 127 6.15 1.51 16.79
CA ASP A 127 6.04 0.12 17.23
C ASP A 127 4.69 -0.04 17.97
N PRO A 128 3.78 -0.93 17.53
CA PRO A 128 2.54 -1.20 18.28
C PRO A 128 2.79 -1.84 19.66
N ALA A 129 4.02 -2.20 20.01
CA ALA A 129 4.39 -2.83 21.28
C ALA A 129 4.86 -1.86 22.40
N SER A 130 4.79 -0.53 22.22
CA SER A 130 5.10 0.45 23.27
C SER A 130 3.91 0.83 24.14
#